data_AF-A0A0P4VHA7-F1
#
_entry.id   AF-A0A0P4VHA7-F1
#
_cell.length_a   1.000
_cell.length_b   1.000
_cell.length_c   1.000
_cell.angle_alpha   90.00
_cell.angle_beta   90.00
_cell.angle_gamma   90.00
#
_symmetry.space_group_name_H-M   'P 1'
#
loop_
_entity.id
_entity.type
_entity.pdbx_description
1 polymer ?
#
loop_
_entity_poly.entity_id
_entity_poly.type
_entity_poly.pdbx_seq_one_letter_code
_entity_poly.pdbx_strand_id
1 'polypeptide(L)'
;FNGTEFYQKYSRSVFLGSSKGKKFILRVLSSAIQIKHQLQDETSVTLKGIKLDDKEDLIIKKGSVNETIGDFDFTLKRLQGFCAAYACAHVERFDHNTIVAIAASLGYELTPDSTEDFRKFYFSFAPGAEHFSYILEFWPLVSTLVQMTLMKDTLKIKKTIRKFRVKGDDKMKLMYHLKDKNVLPRVINVVAQKIEGEKIDFGDCLRAFRYSKII
;
A
#
# COMPACT_ATOMS: atom_id res chain seq x y z
N PHE A 1 -12.19 -10.62 -3.81
CA PHE A 1 -10.79 -10.34 -3.44
C PHE A 1 -10.71 -9.99 -1.97
N ASN A 2 -10.10 -10.86 -1.19
CA ASN A 2 -9.78 -10.67 0.23
C ASN A 2 -8.24 -10.64 0.35
N GLY A 3 -7.66 -9.50 0.71
CA GLY A 3 -6.20 -9.36 0.74
C GLY A 3 -5.53 -10.11 1.90
N THR A 4 -6.27 -10.37 2.98
CA THR A 4 -5.77 -11.19 4.10
C THR A 4 -5.57 -12.63 3.66
N GLU A 5 -6.60 -13.26 3.08
CA GLU A 5 -6.50 -14.62 2.52
C GLU A 5 -5.46 -14.70 1.40
N PHE A 6 -5.43 -13.69 0.53
CA PHE A 6 -4.43 -13.60 -0.55
C PHE A 6 -3.01 -13.60 0.00
N TYR A 7 -2.73 -12.79 1.01
CA TYR A 7 -1.42 -12.75 1.61
C TYR A 7 -1.11 -14.05 2.35
N GLN A 8 -2.04 -14.60 3.12
CA GLN A 8 -1.82 -15.88 3.81
C GLN A 8 -1.43 -16.98 2.83
N LYS A 9 -2.10 -17.05 1.68
CA LYS A 9 -1.77 -17.99 0.59
C LYS A 9 -0.35 -17.78 0.05
N TYR A 10 0.04 -16.53 -0.23
CA TYR A 10 1.27 -16.25 -0.96
C TYR A 10 2.48 -15.84 -0.11
N SER A 11 2.31 -15.60 1.19
CA SER A 11 3.39 -15.18 2.11
C SER A 11 4.52 -16.19 2.25
N ARG A 12 4.29 -17.45 1.85
CA ARG A 12 5.25 -18.54 1.85
C ARG A 12 5.77 -18.88 0.46
N SER A 13 5.53 -18.01 -0.53
CA SER A 13 5.94 -18.27 -1.92
C SER A 13 7.46 -18.42 -2.04
N VAL A 14 7.91 -19.35 -2.88
CA VAL A 14 9.33 -19.71 -3.03
C VAL A 14 10.19 -18.50 -3.35
N PHE A 15 9.74 -17.61 -4.25
CA PHE A 15 10.51 -16.45 -4.65
C PHE A 15 10.84 -15.54 -3.45
N LEU A 16 9.95 -15.43 -2.47
CA LEU A 16 10.09 -14.54 -1.31
C LEU A 16 11.27 -14.89 -0.42
N GLY A 17 11.73 -16.14 -0.41
CA GLY A 17 12.90 -16.58 0.35
C GLY A 17 14.24 -16.18 -0.29
N SER A 18 14.27 -15.97 -1.60
CA SER A 18 15.53 -15.87 -2.37
C SER A 18 16.07 -14.44 -2.57
N SER A 19 17.39 -14.28 -2.74
CA SER A 19 18.01 -12.99 -3.10
C SER A 19 17.44 -12.41 -4.40
N LYS A 20 17.10 -13.28 -5.37
CA LYS A 20 16.42 -12.88 -6.61
C LYS A 20 15.04 -12.29 -6.33
N GLY A 21 14.26 -12.91 -5.44
CA GLY A 21 12.96 -12.39 -5.05
C GLY A 21 13.02 -11.11 -4.22
N LYS A 22 14.04 -10.93 -3.36
CA LYS A 22 14.29 -9.63 -2.71
C LYS A 22 14.48 -8.53 -3.75
N LYS A 23 15.36 -8.74 -4.74
CA LYS A 23 15.58 -7.79 -5.85
C LYS A 23 14.30 -7.54 -6.66
N PHE A 24 13.50 -8.59 -6.88
CA PHE A 24 12.21 -8.46 -7.56
C PHE A 24 11.22 -7.59 -6.79
N ILE A 25 11.04 -7.81 -5.48
CA ILE A 25 10.17 -6.98 -4.63
C ILE A 25 10.62 -5.53 -4.66
N LEU A 26 11.92 -5.27 -4.47
CA LEU A 26 12.46 -3.91 -4.53
C LEU A 26 12.16 -3.25 -5.89
N ARG A 27 12.28 -4.00 -6.99
CA ARG A 27 11.95 -3.50 -8.33
C ARG A 27 10.46 -3.21 -8.49
N VAL A 28 9.57 -4.06 -7.98
CA VAL A 28 8.11 -3.82 -8.03
C VAL A 28 7.74 -2.53 -7.29
N LEU A 29 8.35 -2.27 -6.13
CA LEU A 29 8.07 -1.10 -5.30
C LEU A 29 8.64 0.21 -5.88
N SER A 30 9.83 0.14 -6.50
CA SER A 30 10.53 1.30 -7.05
C SER A 30 10.21 1.60 -8.52
N SER A 31 9.93 0.60 -9.34
CA SER A 31 9.67 0.76 -10.77
C SER A 31 8.92 -0.45 -11.37
N ALA A 32 7.60 -0.43 -11.23
CA ALA A 32 6.69 -1.38 -11.88
C ALA A 32 6.40 -1.06 -13.37
N ILE A 33 7.08 -0.06 -13.94
CA ILE A 33 6.80 0.50 -15.27
C ILE A 33 6.96 -0.55 -16.38
N GLN A 34 8.00 -1.39 -16.30
CA GLN A 34 8.24 -2.44 -17.30
C GLN A 34 7.08 -3.44 -17.39
N ILE A 35 6.61 -3.93 -16.24
CA ILE A 35 5.46 -4.85 -16.17
C ILE A 35 4.20 -4.15 -16.67
N LYS A 36 4.01 -2.88 -16.30
CA LYS A 36 2.87 -2.08 -16.75
C LYS A 36 2.85 -1.96 -18.28
N HIS A 37 3.99 -1.69 -18.91
CA HIS A 37 4.09 -1.59 -20.38
C HIS A 37 3.79 -2.92 -21.06
N GLN A 38 4.35 -4.04 -20.57
CA GLN A 38 4.04 -5.35 -21.13
C GLN A 38 2.53 -5.68 -21.06
N LEU A 39 1.89 -5.34 -19.94
CA LEU A 39 0.44 -5.49 -19.79
C LEU A 39 -0.39 -4.51 -20.65
N GLN A 40 0.21 -3.52 -21.32
CA GLN A 40 -0.54 -2.71 -22.29
C GLN A 40 -0.90 -3.52 -23.53
N ASP A 41 -0.02 -4.42 -23.94
CA ASP A 41 -0.16 -5.19 -25.18
C ASP A 41 -0.59 -6.65 -24.91
N GLU A 42 -0.30 -7.18 -23.72
CA GLU A 42 -0.60 -8.56 -23.33
C GLU A 42 -1.74 -8.65 -22.30
N THR A 43 -2.50 -9.76 -22.32
CA THR A 43 -3.52 -10.05 -21.30
C THR A 43 -2.92 -10.50 -19.96
N SER A 44 -1.71 -11.08 -20.01
CA SER A 44 -0.94 -11.49 -18.84
C SER A 44 0.55 -11.55 -19.12
N VAL A 45 1.36 -11.33 -18.10
CA VAL A 45 2.83 -11.44 -18.14
C VAL A 45 3.28 -12.55 -17.20
N THR A 46 4.04 -13.51 -17.71
CA THR A 46 4.66 -14.58 -16.90
C THR A 46 6.10 -14.22 -16.55
N LEU A 47 6.39 -14.15 -15.25
CA LEU A 47 7.72 -13.81 -14.75
C LEU A 47 8.56 -15.06 -14.51
N LYS A 48 9.28 -15.48 -15.55
CA LYS A 48 10.08 -16.72 -15.52
C LYS A 48 11.08 -16.76 -14.35
N GLY A 49 10.97 -17.82 -13.55
CA GLY A 49 11.83 -18.06 -12.39
C GLY A 49 11.57 -17.11 -11.22
N ILE A 50 10.42 -16.43 -11.18
CA ILE A 50 9.82 -15.85 -9.97
C ILE A 50 8.70 -16.81 -9.57
N LYS A 51 9.06 -17.81 -8.76
CA LYS A 51 8.22 -18.97 -8.48
C LYS A 51 7.30 -18.78 -7.28
N LEU A 52 6.01 -19.03 -7.45
CA LEU A 52 5.04 -19.07 -6.35
C LEU A 52 5.26 -20.32 -5.49
N ASP A 53 5.40 -21.47 -6.14
CA ASP A 53 5.82 -22.73 -5.54
C ASP A 53 6.89 -23.41 -6.42
N ASP A 54 7.25 -24.66 -6.15
CA ASP A 54 8.30 -25.34 -6.91
C ASP A 54 7.95 -25.50 -8.40
N LYS A 55 6.67 -25.43 -8.77
CA LYS A 55 6.15 -25.77 -10.10
C LYS A 55 5.67 -24.55 -10.89
N GLU A 56 5.15 -23.52 -10.23
CA GLU A 56 4.45 -22.41 -10.87
C GLU A 56 5.25 -21.10 -10.86
N ASP A 57 5.44 -20.50 -12.04
CA ASP A 57 5.95 -19.13 -12.17
C ASP A 57 4.83 -18.11 -11.91
N LEU A 58 5.19 -16.94 -11.38
CA LEU A 58 4.27 -15.85 -11.12
C LEU A 58 3.70 -15.29 -12.43
N ILE A 59 2.38 -15.34 -12.59
CA ILE A 59 1.64 -14.77 -13.71
C ILE A 59 0.87 -13.54 -13.23
N ILE A 60 1.06 -12.41 -13.93
CA ILE A 60 0.38 -11.15 -13.64
C ILE A 60 -0.65 -10.89 -14.72
N LYS A 61 -1.92 -10.76 -14.37
CA LYS A 61 -3.03 -10.45 -15.29
C LYS A 61 -3.27 -8.95 -15.39
N LYS A 62 -3.64 -8.47 -16.58
CA LYS A 62 -3.91 -7.04 -16.87
C LYS A 62 -5.10 -6.50 -16.08
N GLY A 63 -6.16 -7.30 -15.95
CA GLY A 63 -7.41 -6.88 -15.31
C GLY A 63 -8.16 -5.89 -16.19
N SER A 64 -9.07 -6.38 -17.03
CA SER A 64 -9.99 -5.56 -17.82
C SER A 64 -11.43 -5.68 -17.32
N VAL A 65 -12.31 -4.76 -17.74
CA VAL A 65 -13.73 -4.72 -17.32
C VAL A 65 -14.49 -6.01 -17.67
N ASN A 66 -14.02 -6.75 -18.68
CA ASN A 66 -14.67 -7.95 -19.19
C ASN A 66 -13.98 -9.26 -18.76
N GLU A 67 -12.86 -9.18 -18.03
CA GLU A 67 -12.14 -10.35 -17.56
C GLU A 67 -12.46 -10.64 -16.10
N THR A 68 -12.87 -11.89 -15.84
CA THR A 68 -13.05 -12.37 -14.48
C THR A 68 -11.67 -12.60 -13.87
N ILE A 69 -11.28 -11.75 -12.92
CA ILE A 69 -10.05 -11.91 -12.15
C ILE A 69 -10.39 -12.71 -10.88
N GLY A 70 -9.87 -13.93 -10.80
CA GLY A 70 -10.05 -14.81 -9.65
C GLY A 70 -9.47 -14.21 -8.36
N ASP A 71 -9.92 -14.70 -7.22
CA ASP A 71 -9.54 -14.12 -5.92
C ASP A 71 -8.06 -14.26 -5.59
N PHE A 72 -7.39 -15.25 -6.17
CA PHE A 72 -5.96 -15.50 -6.00
C PHE A 72 -5.12 -15.15 -7.22
N ASP A 73 -5.71 -14.54 -8.25
CA ASP A 73 -4.95 -14.05 -9.38
C ASP A 73 -4.14 -12.80 -9.02
N PHE A 74 -2.88 -12.75 -9.45
CA PHE A 74 -2.11 -11.51 -9.38
C PHE A 74 -2.54 -10.58 -10.51
N THR A 75 -2.84 -9.33 -10.14
CA THR A 75 -2.80 -8.18 -11.04
C THR A 75 -1.65 -7.29 -10.61
N LEU A 76 -1.22 -6.36 -11.47
CA LEU A 76 -0.11 -5.46 -11.11
C LEU A 76 -0.39 -4.72 -9.79
N LYS A 77 -1.62 -4.23 -9.61
CA LYS A 77 -2.04 -3.56 -8.38
C LYS A 77 -1.99 -4.49 -7.16
N ARG A 78 -2.48 -5.73 -7.27
CA ARG A 78 -2.42 -6.70 -6.16
C ARG A 78 -0.98 -7.07 -5.81
N LEU A 79 -0.13 -7.23 -6.82
CA LEU A 79 1.29 -7.51 -6.65
C LEU A 79 2.00 -6.37 -5.91
N GLN A 80 1.79 -5.12 -6.31
CA GLN A 80 2.40 -3.96 -5.66
C GLN A 80 1.99 -3.87 -4.17
N GLY A 81 0.70 -4.00 -3.87
CA GLY A 81 0.22 -4.01 -2.49
C GLY A 81 0.76 -5.20 -1.68
N PHE A 82 0.82 -6.38 -2.28
CA PHE A 82 1.38 -7.58 -1.65
C PHE A 82 2.87 -7.39 -1.32
N CYS A 83 3.67 -6.91 -2.29
CA CYS A 83 5.08 -6.60 -2.09
C CYS A 83 5.30 -5.57 -0.98
N ALA A 84 4.44 -4.54 -0.90
CA ALA A 84 4.54 -3.51 0.13
C ALA A 84 4.22 -4.07 1.52
N ALA A 85 3.14 -4.85 1.64
CA ALA A 85 2.77 -5.50 2.88
C ALA A 85 3.86 -6.50 3.34
N TYR A 86 4.41 -7.29 2.41
CA TYR A 86 5.46 -8.25 2.70
C TYR A 86 6.74 -7.55 3.17
N ALA A 87 7.16 -6.50 2.47
CA ALA A 87 8.35 -5.73 2.85
C ALA A 87 8.19 -5.06 4.22
N CYS A 88 7.01 -4.50 4.50
CA CYS A 88 6.71 -3.90 5.80
C CYS A 88 6.75 -4.91 6.95
N ALA A 89 6.32 -6.15 6.71
CA ALA A 89 6.29 -7.21 7.72
C ALA A 89 7.65 -7.88 7.99
N HIS A 90 8.65 -7.69 7.12
CA HIS A 90 9.96 -8.37 7.17
C HIS A 90 11.11 -7.34 7.14
N VAL A 91 11.16 -6.48 8.16
CA VAL A 91 12.06 -5.33 8.24
C VAL A 91 13.54 -5.74 8.23
N GLU A 92 13.87 -6.89 8.82
CA GLU A 92 15.21 -7.47 8.80
C GLU A 92 15.72 -7.76 7.39
N ARG A 93 14.79 -8.00 6.45
CA ARG A 93 15.09 -8.28 5.05
C ARG A 93 14.98 -7.03 4.18
N PHE A 94 14.09 -6.10 4.52
CA PHE A 94 13.82 -4.87 3.78
C PHE A 94 14.11 -3.67 4.67
N ASP A 95 15.34 -3.17 4.56
CA ASP A 95 15.87 -2.09 5.37
C ASP A 95 15.52 -0.70 4.81
N HIS A 96 16.16 0.32 5.37
CA HIS A 96 16.00 1.73 5.00
C HIS A 96 16.36 2.06 3.53
N ASN A 97 17.02 1.15 2.80
CA ASN A 97 17.28 1.31 1.36
C ASN A 97 16.08 0.91 0.49
N THR A 98 14.98 0.46 1.10
CA THR A 98 13.78 0.06 0.36
C THR A 98 13.03 1.29 -0.12
N ILE A 99 12.91 1.44 -1.44
CA ILE A 99 12.25 2.59 -2.07
C ILE A 99 10.84 2.22 -2.53
N VAL A 100 9.85 2.97 -2.06
CA VAL A 100 8.49 2.99 -2.62
C VAL A 100 8.35 4.25 -3.47
N ALA A 101 8.20 4.07 -4.78
CA ALA A 101 8.31 5.16 -5.77
C ALA A 101 7.42 6.38 -5.46
N ILE A 102 6.17 6.13 -5.08
CA ILE A 102 5.21 7.21 -4.76
C ILE A 102 5.62 7.95 -3.48
N ALA A 103 6.03 7.23 -2.43
CA ALA A 103 6.49 7.85 -1.19
C ALA A 103 7.73 8.72 -1.43
N ALA A 104 8.71 8.19 -2.16
CA ALA A 104 9.92 8.92 -2.53
C ALA A 104 9.62 10.16 -3.38
N SER A 105 8.69 10.09 -4.33
CA SER A 105 8.26 11.25 -5.14
C SER A 105 7.62 12.37 -4.32
N LEU A 106 7.15 12.05 -3.11
CA LEU A 106 6.57 13.00 -2.15
C LEU A 106 7.58 13.43 -1.07
N GLY A 107 8.85 13.02 -1.18
CA GLY A 107 9.92 13.38 -0.24
C GLY A 107 9.96 12.57 1.06
N TYR A 108 9.26 11.42 1.12
CA TYR A 108 9.39 10.49 2.23
C TYR A 108 10.54 9.51 1.99
N GLU A 109 11.28 9.21 3.05
CA GLU A 109 12.42 8.30 3.03
C GLU A 109 12.41 7.47 4.31
N LEU A 110 12.79 6.19 4.21
CA LEU A 110 13.04 5.37 5.37
C LEU A 110 14.42 5.69 5.95
N THR A 111 14.50 5.75 7.26
CA THR A 111 15.74 5.91 8.03
C THR A 111 15.94 4.71 8.96
N PRO A 112 17.16 4.46 9.46
CA PRO A 112 17.40 3.43 10.47
C PRO A 112 16.48 3.57 11.69
N ASP A 113 16.18 4.80 12.08
CA ASP A 113 15.34 5.14 13.26
C ASP A 113 13.84 5.22 12.94
N SER A 114 13.42 4.86 11.73
CA SER A 114 12.01 4.89 11.35
C SER A 114 11.18 3.99 12.25
N THR A 115 10.11 4.54 12.80
CA THR A 115 9.18 3.79 13.65
C THR A 115 8.39 2.77 12.84
N GLU A 116 7.78 1.80 13.53
CA GLU A 116 6.88 0.84 12.89
C GLU A 116 5.70 1.53 12.18
N ASP A 117 5.09 2.51 12.85
CA ASP A 117 3.98 3.28 12.29
C ASP A 117 4.40 4.06 11.03
N PHE A 118 5.59 4.68 11.04
CA PHE A 118 6.11 5.38 9.86
C PHE A 118 6.40 4.41 8.70
N ARG A 119 6.94 3.22 8.99
CA ARG A 119 7.11 2.18 7.98
C ARG A 119 5.78 1.77 7.35
N LYS A 120 4.76 1.51 8.15
CA LYS A 120 3.41 1.17 7.64
C LYS A 120 2.87 2.28 6.74
N PHE A 121 3.02 3.54 7.12
CA PHE A 121 2.68 4.69 6.28
C PHE A 121 3.49 4.76 4.98
N TYR A 122 4.80 4.59 5.06
CA TYR A 122 5.70 4.63 3.91
C TYR A 122 5.32 3.58 2.86
N PHE A 123 5.14 2.32 3.29
CA PHE A 123 4.71 1.23 2.42
C PHE A 123 3.27 1.38 1.92
N SER A 124 2.43 2.11 2.64
CA SER A 124 1.04 2.39 2.27
C SER A 124 0.87 3.31 1.06
N PHE A 125 1.94 3.92 0.54
CA PHE A 125 1.89 4.63 -0.74
C PHE A 125 1.90 3.70 -1.96
N ALA A 126 2.19 2.40 -1.80
CA ALA A 126 2.17 1.46 -2.91
C ALA A 126 0.72 1.22 -3.41
N PRO A 127 0.49 1.19 -4.73
CA PRO A 127 -0.83 0.86 -5.26
C PRO A 127 -1.29 -0.51 -4.79
N GLY A 128 -2.54 -0.64 -4.33
CA GLY A 128 -3.09 -1.89 -3.83
C GLY A 128 -2.83 -2.17 -2.35
N ALA A 129 -2.07 -1.31 -1.67
CA ALA A 129 -1.84 -1.40 -0.22
C ALA A 129 -3.14 -1.41 0.59
N GLU A 130 -4.21 -0.76 0.09
CA GLU A 130 -5.53 -0.72 0.74
C GLU A 130 -6.20 -2.09 0.88
N HIS A 131 -5.70 -3.11 0.19
CA HIS A 131 -6.19 -4.47 0.32
C HIS A 131 -5.54 -5.24 1.48
N PHE A 132 -4.45 -4.73 2.05
CA PHE A 132 -3.63 -5.42 3.05
C PHE A 132 -3.68 -4.71 4.41
N SER A 133 -4.87 -4.24 4.79
CA SER A 133 -5.13 -3.52 6.04
C SER A 133 -4.87 -4.33 7.30
N TYR A 134 -4.83 -5.65 7.23
CA TYR A 134 -4.44 -6.45 8.40
C TYR A 134 -2.93 -6.34 8.74
N ILE A 135 -2.07 -5.89 7.80
CA ILE A 135 -0.65 -5.53 8.03
C ILE A 135 -0.48 -4.01 8.12
N LEU A 136 -1.02 -3.30 7.14
CA LEU A 136 -0.80 -1.86 6.97
C LEU A 136 -1.82 -1.01 7.74
N GLU A 137 -2.78 -1.63 8.41
CA GLU A 137 -3.79 -0.98 9.23
C GLU A 137 -4.57 0.10 8.44
N PHE A 138 -4.74 1.27 9.05
CA PHE A 138 -5.43 2.42 8.46
C PHE A 138 -4.51 3.29 7.60
N TRP A 139 -3.21 3.00 7.56
CA TRP A 139 -2.22 3.83 6.87
C TRP A 139 -2.44 4.01 5.36
N PRO A 140 -3.00 3.04 4.60
CA PRO A 140 -3.38 3.26 3.19
C PRO A 140 -4.39 4.38 2.97
N LEU A 141 -5.27 4.63 3.95
CA LEU A 141 -6.18 5.77 3.89
C LEU A 141 -5.40 7.07 4.12
N VAL A 142 -4.51 7.11 5.11
CA VAL A 142 -3.71 8.28 5.47
C VAL A 142 -2.79 8.68 4.32
N SER A 143 -2.04 7.73 3.75
CA SER A 143 -1.15 7.96 2.61
C SER A 143 -1.91 8.53 1.40
N THR A 144 -3.11 8.01 1.13
CA THR A 144 -3.97 8.51 0.05
C THR A 144 -4.40 9.95 0.30
N LEU A 145 -4.81 10.29 1.54
CA LEU A 145 -5.18 11.66 1.89
C LEU A 145 -3.99 12.61 1.76
N VAL A 146 -2.82 12.21 2.25
CA VAL A 146 -1.57 12.96 2.13
C VAL A 146 -1.22 13.22 0.67
N GLN A 147 -1.20 12.17 -0.16
CA GLN A 147 -0.90 12.28 -1.59
C GLN A 147 -1.85 13.27 -2.26
N MET A 148 -3.15 13.19 -1.99
CA MET A 148 -4.12 14.07 -2.61
C MET A 148 -4.02 15.53 -2.16
N THR A 149 -3.72 15.77 -0.88
CA THR A 149 -3.51 17.12 -0.35
C THR A 149 -2.28 17.75 -0.98
N LEU A 150 -1.16 17.02 -1.05
CA LEU A 150 0.08 17.49 -1.67
C LEU A 150 -0.08 17.73 -3.19
N MET A 151 -0.92 16.93 -3.87
CA MET A 151 -1.27 17.12 -5.28
C MET A 151 -2.33 18.21 -5.53
N LYS A 152 -2.83 18.89 -4.48
CA LYS A 152 -3.89 19.92 -4.54
C LYS A 152 -5.18 19.45 -5.23
N ASP A 153 -5.47 18.13 -5.23
CA ASP A 153 -6.60 17.53 -5.95
C ASP A 153 -7.83 17.33 -5.04
N THR A 154 -8.43 18.45 -4.60
CA THR A 154 -9.53 18.49 -3.61
C THR A 154 -10.82 17.80 -4.06
N LEU A 155 -11.11 17.75 -5.36
CA LEU A 155 -12.29 17.05 -5.91
C LEU A 155 -12.15 15.52 -5.82
N LYS A 156 -10.93 15.00 -5.97
CA LYS A 156 -10.64 13.57 -5.88
C LYS A 156 -10.62 13.08 -4.43
N ILE A 157 -10.23 13.93 -3.47
CA ILE A 157 -10.32 13.65 -2.01
C ILE A 157 -11.73 13.21 -1.62
N LYS A 158 -12.74 14.03 -1.91
CA LYS A 158 -14.15 13.74 -1.56
C LYS A 158 -14.68 12.46 -2.22
N LYS A 159 -14.26 12.18 -3.46
CA LYS A 159 -14.66 10.94 -4.18
C LYS A 159 -13.98 9.70 -3.59
N THR A 160 -12.71 9.79 -3.21
CA THR A 160 -11.96 8.66 -2.66
C THR A 160 -12.41 8.30 -1.26
N ILE A 161 -12.66 9.27 -0.37
CA ILE A 161 -13.27 9.00 0.94
C ILE A 161 -14.60 8.24 0.79
N ARG A 162 -15.46 8.66 -0.15
CA ARG A 162 -16.76 8.00 -0.41
C ARG A 162 -16.63 6.62 -1.05
N LYS A 163 -15.55 6.37 -1.80
CA LYS A 163 -15.30 5.12 -2.53
C LYS A 163 -14.34 4.17 -1.81
N PHE A 164 -13.72 4.58 -0.70
CA PHE A 164 -12.82 3.74 0.08
C PHE A 164 -13.63 2.59 0.69
N ARG A 165 -13.74 1.52 -0.08
CA ARG A 165 -14.47 0.30 0.26
C ARG A 165 -13.45 -0.72 0.75
N VAL A 166 -13.11 -0.64 2.03
CA VAL A 166 -12.54 -1.81 2.70
C VAL A 166 -13.68 -2.83 2.85
N LYS A 167 -13.42 -4.09 2.50
CA LYS A 167 -14.38 -5.21 2.63
C LYS A 167 -13.96 -6.08 3.82
N GLY A 168 -14.91 -6.73 4.49
CA GLY A 168 -14.64 -7.62 5.63
C GLY A 168 -14.42 -6.90 6.97
N ASP A 169 -13.81 -7.58 7.94
CA ASP A 169 -13.58 -7.10 9.31
C ASP A 169 -12.71 -5.83 9.38
N ASP A 170 -11.86 -5.62 8.38
CA ASP A 170 -11.02 -4.43 8.25
C ASP A 170 -11.84 -3.16 7.98
N LYS A 171 -13.05 -3.30 7.41
CA LYS A 171 -14.03 -2.21 7.28
C LYS A 171 -14.50 -1.74 8.65
N MET A 172 -14.70 -2.65 9.60
CA MET A 172 -15.19 -2.31 10.93
C MET A 172 -14.15 -1.53 11.73
N LYS A 173 -12.86 -1.91 11.66
CA LYS A 173 -11.76 -1.15 12.29
C LYS A 173 -11.60 0.25 11.68
N LEU A 174 -11.63 0.38 10.36
CA LEU A 174 -11.52 1.69 9.71
C LEU A 174 -12.76 2.57 9.93
N MET A 175 -13.96 2.01 9.83
CA MET A 175 -15.22 2.73 10.10
C MET A 175 -15.34 3.13 11.56
N TYR A 176 -14.76 2.36 12.49
CA TYR A 176 -14.70 2.73 13.90
C TYR A 176 -13.86 4.00 14.12
N HIS A 177 -12.71 4.14 13.44
CA HIS A 177 -11.91 5.38 13.50
C HIS A 177 -12.52 6.55 12.72
N LEU A 178 -13.34 6.30 11.69
CA LEU A 178 -13.99 7.33 10.87
C LEU A 178 -15.40 7.75 11.35
N LYS A 179 -15.95 7.09 12.38
CA LYS A 179 -17.27 7.43 12.95
C LYS A 179 -17.29 8.78 13.66
N ASP A 180 -16.14 9.26 14.14
CA ASP A 180 -15.99 10.62 14.63
C ASP A 180 -15.87 11.59 13.44
N LYS A 181 -16.92 12.41 13.27
CA LYS A 181 -17.02 13.42 12.20
C LYS A 181 -15.88 14.44 12.23
N ASN A 182 -15.11 14.52 13.31
CA ASN A 182 -14.00 15.45 13.49
C ASN A 182 -12.63 14.84 13.13
N VAL A 183 -12.48 13.51 13.08
CA VAL A 183 -11.18 12.86 12.80
C VAL A 183 -10.71 13.18 11.39
N LEU A 184 -11.57 13.02 10.39
CA LEU A 184 -11.19 13.24 9.00
C LEU A 184 -10.86 14.73 8.70
N PRO A 185 -11.66 15.72 9.15
CA PRO A 185 -11.27 17.14 9.08
C PRO A 185 -9.98 17.46 9.84
N ARG A 186 -9.73 16.84 11.01
CA ARG A 186 -8.48 17.05 11.76
C ARG A 186 -7.27 16.47 11.04
N VAL A 187 -7.36 15.26 10.50
CA VAL A 187 -6.31 14.65 9.68
C VAL A 187 -6.07 15.50 8.44
N ILE A 188 -7.14 15.93 7.75
CA ILE A 188 -7.02 16.85 6.61
C ILE A 188 -6.38 18.17 7.05
N ASN A 189 -6.74 18.75 8.19
CA ASN A 189 -6.14 19.98 8.69
C ASN A 189 -4.67 19.80 9.09
N VAL A 190 -4.29 18.71 9.75
CA VAL A 190 -2.88 18.40 10.07
C VAL A 190 -2.06 18.23 8.79
N VAL A 191 -2.63 17.55 7.79
CA VAL A 191 -1.99 17.35 6.49
C VAL A 191 -1.98 18.63 5.65
N ALA A 192 -2.98 19.50 5.76
CA ALA A 192 -3.13 20.74 4.98
C ALA A 192 -2.44 21.97 5.61
N GLN A 193 -2.32 22.04 6.94
CA GLN A 193 -1.61 23.11 7.65
C GLN A 193 -0.10 23.09 7.42
N LYS A 194 0.44 22.03 6.80
CA LYS A 194 1.86 21.89 6.46
C LYS A 194 2.17 22.04 4.96
N ILE A 195 1.30 22.75 4.22
CA ILE A 195 1.57 23.12 2.81
C ILE A 195 2.69 24.20 2.70
N GLU A 196 3.16 24.78 3.81
CA GLU A 196 4.32 25.66 3.86
C GLU A 196 5.57 24.94 4.39
N GLY A 197 6.30 24.26 3.50
CA GLY A 197 7.73 23.93 3.70
C GLY A 197 8.12 22.93 4.81
N GLU A 198 7.23 22.54 5.71
CA GLU A 198 7.55 21.65 6.84
C GLU A 198 7.14 20.20 6.62
N LYS A 199 8.02 19.25 6.99
CA LYS A 199 7.71 17.81 7.02
C LYS A 199 6.52 17.53 7.94
N ILE A 200 5.61 16.64 7.50
CA ILE A 200 4.42 16.23 8.26
C ILE A 200 4.85 15.68 9.64
N ASP A 201 4.36 16.28 10.73
CA ASP A 201 4.54 15.70 12.08
C ASP A 201 3.63 14.48 12.21
N PHE A 202 4.27 13.33 12.15
CA PHE A 202 3.64 12.03 12.19
C PHE A 202 2.91 11.76 13.52
N GLY A 203 3.36 12.42 14.59
CA GLY A 203 2.73 12.40 15.91
C GLY A 203 1.33 13.02 15.90
N ASP A 204 1.09 14.08 15.12
CA ASP A 204 -0.22 14.72 15.03
C ASP A 204 -1.25 13.90 14.25
N CYS A 205 -0.83 13.23 13.17
CA CYS A 205 -1.66 12.27 12.47
C CYS A 205 -2.05 11.10 13.39
N LEU A 206 -1.07 10.54 14.11
CA LEU A 206 -1.31 9.50 15.12
C LEU A 206 -2.23 10.00 16.24
N ARG A 207 -2.05 11.23 16.72
CA ARG A 207 -2.93 11.83 17.74
C ARG A 207 -4.36 11.96 17.21
N ALA A 208 -4.55 12.44 15.99
CA ALA A 208 -5.87 12.58 15.38
C ALA A 208 -6.61 11.24 15.21
N PHE A 209 -5.89 10.13 14.93
CA PHE A 209 -6.48 8.79 14.83
C PHE A 209 -6.66 8.10 16.19
N ARG A 210 -5.65 8.16 17.09
CA ARG A 210 -5.64 7.46 18.39
C ARG A 210 -6.49 8.15 19.47
N TYR A 211 -6.60 9.49 19.47
CA TYR A 211 -7.42 10.23 20.45
C TYR A 211 -8.92 10.29 20.10
N SER A 212 -9.38 9.52 19.11
CA SER A 212 -10.82 9.27 18.92
C SER A 212 -11.44 8.45 20.07
N LYS A 213 -10.65 8.08 21.08
CA LYS A 213 -11.10 7.68 22.43
C LYS A 213 -10.21 8.26 23.53
N ILE A 214 -10.53 9.47 23.97
CA ILE A 214 -10.67 9.77 25.40
C ILE A 214 -11.94 10.63 25.51
N ILE A 215 -13.07 9.94 25.76
CA ILE A 215 -14.31 10.28 26.49
C ILE A 215 -15.31 9.17 26.13
#